data_AF-A0A1V8SY56-F1
#
_entry.id   AF-A0A1V8SY56-F1
#
_cell.length_a   1.000
_cell.length_b   1.000
_cell.length_c   1.000
_cell.angle_alpha   90.00
_cell.angle_beta   90.00
_cell.angle_gamma   90.00
#
_symmetry.space_group_name_H-M   'P 1'
#
loop_
_entity.id
_entity.type
_entity.pdbx_description
1 polymer ?
#
loop_
_entity_poly.entity_id
_entity_poly.type
_entity_poly.pdbx_seq_one_letter_code
_entity_poly.pdbx_strand_id
1 'polypeptide(L)' 'MSTTFDPVVVIDGKGHLLGRLASTVAKQLLNGQKIVVVRCEALNISGEFFRAK' A
#
# COMPACT_ATOMS: atom_id res chain seq x y z
N MET A 1 14.97 7.29 15.12
CA MET A 1 14.11 6.44 14.26
C MET A 1 15.04 5.55 13.46
N SER A 2 15.33 4.34 13.97
CA SER A 2 16.22 3.40 13.31
C SER A 2 15.51 2.83 12.08
N THR A 3 15.82 3.34 10.89
CA THR A 3 15.46 2.67 9.64
C THR A 3 16.40 1.48 9.46
N THR A 4 16.12 0.40 10.18
CA THR A 4 16.65 -0.91 9.86
C THR A 4 16.12 -1.26 8.48
N PHE A 5 17.00 -1.43 7.50
CA PHE A 5 16.60 -1.87 6.17
C PHE A 5 16.10 -3.31 6.28
N ASP A 6 14.80 -3.48 6.50
CA ASP A 6 14.17 -4.78 6.39
C ASP A 6 14.23 -5.24 4.93
N PRO A 7 14.73 -6.45 4.67
CA PRO A 7 14.90 -6.96 3.31
C PRO A 7 13.57 -7.05 2.55
N VAL A 8 12.43 -7.12 3.27
CA VAL A 8 11.07 -7.07 2.73
C VAL A 8 10.17 -6.31 3.71
N VAL A 9 9.46 -5.29 3.22
CA VAL A 9 8.45 -4.56 4.00
C VAL A 9 7.08 -5.18 3.73
N VAL A 10 6.38 -5.61 4.78
CA VAL A 10 5.03 -6.14 4.68
C VAL A 10 4.03 -5.07 5.14
N ILE A 11 3.08 -4.73 4.27
CA ILE A 11 2.05 -3.71 4.53
C ILE A 11 0.68 -4.39 4.57
N ASP A 12 -0.07 -4.10 5.62
CA ASP A 12 -1.47 -4.50 5.73
C ASP A 12 -2.38 -3.49 5.01
N GLY A 13 -3.11 -3.95 3.99
CA GLY A 13 -4.01 -3.13 3.17
C GLY A 13 -5.28 -2.67 3.88
N LYS A 14 -5.63 -3.25 5.04
CA LYS A 14 -6.84 -2.87 5.78
C LYS A 14 -6.84 -1.38 6.14
N GLY A 15 -7.93 -0.68 5.80
CA GLY A 15 -8.11 0.73 6.18
C GLY A 15 -7.35 1.73 5.31
N HIS A 16 -6.50 1.25 4.41
CA HIS A 16 -5.74 2.12 3.49
C HIS A 16 -6.58 2.54 2.30
N LEU A 17 -6.39 3.78 1.83
CA LEU A 17 -6.96 4.23 0.58
C LEU A 17 -6.08 3.76 -0.59
N LEU A 18 -6.66 3.04 -1.54
CA LEU A 18 -5.95 2.39 -2.65
C LEU A 18 -4.96 3.32 -3.36
N GLY A 19 -5.43 4.50 -3.80
CA GLY A 19 -4.56 5.45 -4.53
C GLY A 19 -3.45 6.06 -3.67
N ARG A 20 -3.71 6.31 -2.38
CA ARG A 20 -2.72 6.90 -1.47
C ARG A 20 -1.62 5.89 -1.12
N LEU A 21 -2.02 4.65 -0.84
CA LEU A 21 -1.08 3.56 -0.60
C LEU A 21 -0.24 3.30 -1.86
N ALA A 22 -0.88 3.21 -3.03
CA ALA A 22 -0.20 2.94 -4.30
C ALA A 22 0.90 3.96 -4.62
N SER A 23 0.64 5.27 -4.43
CA SER A 23 1.65 6.31 -4.67
C SER A 23 2.90 6.15 -3.79
N THR A 24 2.69 5.81 -2.52
CA THR A 24 3.78 5.62 -1.56
C THR A 24 4.58 4.35 -1.88
N VAL A 25 3.89 3.24 -2.18
CA VAL A 25 4.51 1.97 -2.57
C VAL A 25 5.31 2.14 -3.86
N ALA A 26 4.77 2.83 -4.87
CA ALA A 26 5.48 3.08 -6.13
C ALA A 26 6.82 3.80 -5.91
N LYS A 27 6.84 4.84 -5.06
CA LYS A 27 8.08 5.56 -4.74
C LYS A 27 9.12 4.65 -4.07
N GLN A 28 8.68 3.82 -3.13
CA GLN A 28 9.59 2.92 -2.43
C GLN A 28 10.11 1.78 -3.34
N LEU A 29 9.29 1.26 -4.23
CA LEU A 29 9.70 0.29 -5.25
C LEU A 29 10.79 0.87 -6.18
N LEU A 30 10.65 2.12 -6.62
CA LEU A 30 11.67 2.82 -7.41
C LEU A 30 12.98 3.03 -6.65
N ASN A 31 12.91 3.18 -5.32
CA ASN A 31 14.08 3.24 -4.45
C ASN A 31 14.70 1.86 -4.15
N GLY A 32 14.20 0.79 -4.78
CA GLY A 32 14.73 -0.58 -4.62
C GLY A 32 14.20 -1.33 -3.39
N GLN A 33 13.19 -0.80 -2.69
CA GLN A 33 12.58 -1.49 -1.56
C GLN A 33 11.70 -2.65 -2.07
N LYS A 34 11.85 -3.84 -1.49
CA LYS A 34 10.90 -4.94 -1.71
C LYS A 34 9.72 -4.78 -0.77
N ILE A 35 8.51 -4.77 -1.32
CA ILE A 35 7.26 -4.55 -0.58
C ILE A 35 6.26 -5.65 -0.91
N VAL A 36 5.58 -6.16 0.11
CA VAL A 36 4.46 -7.10 -0.01
C VAL A 36 3.23 -6.47 0.64
N VAL A 37 2.13 -6.35 -0.09
CA VAL A 37 0.85 -5.89 0.46
C VAL A 37 -0.03 -7.10 0.72
N VAL A 38 -0.55 -7.22 1.94
CA VAL A 38 -1.46 -8.29 2.37
C VAL A 38 -2.87 -7.73 2.62
N ARG A 39 -3.90 -8.58 2.57
CA ARG A 39 -5.32 -8.20 2.75
C ARG A 39 -5.78 -7.11 1.77
N CYS A 40 -5.48 -7.29 0.49
CA CYS A 40 -5.86 -6.35 -0.57
C CYS A 40 -7.40 -6.21 -0.70
N GLU A 41 -8.16 -7.22 -0.27
CA GLU A 41 -9.62 -7.20 -0.21
C GLU A 41 -10.18 -6.20 0.79
N ALA A 42 -9.37 -5.75 1.76
CA ALA A 42 -9.76 -4.78 2.78
C ALA A 42 -9.30 -3.34 2.46
N LEU A 43 -8.84 -3.09 1.23
CA LEU A 43 -8.47 -1.75 0.75
C LEU A 43 -9.73 -0.91 0.50
N ASN A 44 -9.66 0.34 0.92
CA ASN A 44 -10.72 1.31 0.72
C ASN A 44 -10.51 2.07 -0.58
N ILE A 45 -11.56 2.20 -1.37
CA ILE A 45 -11.61 3.14 -2.50
C ILE A 45 -12.57 4.26 -2.10
N SER A 46 -12.11 5.50 -2.12
CA SER A 46 -12.96 6.65 -1.84
C SER A 46 -13.95 6.88 -2.98
N GLY A 47 -15.22 7.04 -2.65
CA GLY A 47 -16.30 7.30 -3.60
C GLY A 47 -17.49 6.37 -3.39
N GLU A 48 -18.63 6.72 -3.99
CA GLU A 48 -19.82 5.86 -4.01
C GLU A 48 -19.48 4.52 -4.66
N PHE A 49 -19.97 3.42 -4.08
CA PHE A 49 -19.79 2.06 -4.62
C PHE A 49 -20.23 1.96 -6.09
N PHE A 50 -21.23 2.74 -6.49
CA PHE A 50 -21.71 2.79 -7.88
C PHE A 50 -20.69 3.36 -8.88
N ARG A 51 -19.77 4.24 -8.46
CA ARG A 51 -18.69 4.77 -9.32
C ARG A 51 -17.44 3.88 -9.33
N ALA A 52 -17.33 2.97 -8.38
CA ALA A 52 -16.19 2.07 -8.20
C ALA A 52 -16.50 0.60 -8.59
N LYS A 53 -17.70 0.34 -9.13
CA LYS A 53 -18.10 -0.95 -9.68
C LYS A 53 -17.47 -1.21 -11.04
#